data_AF-A0A7S2D1B1-F1
#
_entry.id   AF-A0A7S2D1B1-F1
#
_cell.length_a   1.000
_cell.length_b   1.000
_cell.length_c   1.000
_cell.angle_alpha   90.00
_cell.angle_beta   90.00
_cell.angle_gamma   90.00
#
_symmetry.space_group_name_H-M   'P 1'
#
loop_
_entity.id
_entity.type
_entity.pdbx_description
1 polymer ?
#
loop_
_entity_poly.entity_id
_entity_poly.type
_entity_poly.pdbx_seq_one_letter_code
_entity_poly.pdbx_strand_id
1 'polypeptide(L)'
;VQSNSKDKLEDARRRIENDMQRFKDFERELKTKAFSTCALARADELELEEAEKLKYQDWLTETIQRLNDQLDQFEADLELLGNKKSLSTDDKSRLAQLKVLQERHRWHIKKLELVLRATDNDAIDMSDLAVVRESIELYVDNHQDPDCYHDEGLYDCFDLAEFEDKAPKTRSPSEVPKECSTPASSKEEPQRKAKEKEKRRKEDKKDKKKEEREKKAAGTPQNAAGGGGGATKASGGRNGDAKA
;
A
#
# COMPACT_ATOMS: atom_id res chain seq x y z
N VAL A 1 -67.76 8.65 -1.26
CA VAL A 1 -66.82 9.25 -0.28
C VAL A 1 -65.58 8.38 0.00
N GLN A 2 -65.54 7.09 -0.39
CA GLN A 2 -64.42 6.17 -0.05
C GLN A 2 -63.13 6.29 -0.91
N SER A 3 -63.14 7.02 -2.03
CA SER A 3 -61.98 7.11 -2.95
C SER A 3 -60.79 7.89 -2.38
N ASN A 4 -61.05 9.03 -1.71
CA ASN A 4 -59.99 9.92 -1.19
C ASN A 4 -59.10 9.31 -0.11
N SER A 5 -59.59 8.33 0.66
CA SER A 5 -58.79 7.67 1.70
C SER A 5 -57.89 6.58 1.12
N LYS A 6 -58.31 5.96 0.01
CA LYS A 6 -57.54 4.91 -0.67
C LYS A 6 -56.35 5.50 -1.41
N ASP A 7 -56.55 6.60 -2.14
CA ASP A 7 -55.47 7.31 -2.83
C ASP A 7 -54.40 7.84 -1.85
N LYS A 8 -54.81 8.37 -0.69
CA LYS A 8 -53.89 8.79 0.37
C LYS A 8 -53.05 7.64 0.93
N LEU A 9 -53.62 6.45 1.01
CA LEU A 9 -52.94 5.25 1.52
C LEU A 9 -51.93 4.72 0.52
N GLU A 10 -52.28 4.73 -0.77
CA GLU A 10 -51.37 4.35 -1.84
C GLU A 10 -50.21 5.34 -1.99
N ASP A 11 -50.47 6.63 -1.83
CA ASP A 11 -49.42 7.66 -1.85
C ASP A 11 -48.52 7.60 -0.61
N ALA A 12 -49.07 7.33 0.57
CA ALA A 12 -48.27 7.07 1.77
C ALA A 12 -47.38 5.83 1.58
N ARG A 13 -47.90 4.78 0.95
CA ARG A 13 -47.15 3.56 0.64
C ARG A 13 -46.00 3.82 -0.33
N ARG A 14 -46.25 4.58 -1.40
CA ARG A 14 -45.21 5.03 -2.34
C ARG A 14 -44.15 5.89 -1.68
N ARG A 15 -44.52 6.78 -0.75
CA ARG A 15 -43.55 7.59 0.01
C ARG A 15 -42.65 6.71 0.87
N ILE A 16 -43.24 5.77 1.62
CA ILE A 16 -42.49 4.83 2.45
C ILE A 16 -41.54 3.99 1.58
N GLU A 17 -42.00 3.50 0.44
CA GLU A 17 -41.18 2.67 -0.46
C GLU A 17 -40.00 3.47 -1.07
N ASN A 18 -40.24 4.71 -1.46
CA ASN A 18 -39.19 5.62 -1.91
C ASN A 18 -38.19 5.96 -0.80
N ASP A 19 -38.67 6.23 0.41
CA ASP A 19 -37.80 6.54 1.55
C ASP A 19 -36.98 5.32 1.98
N MET A 20 -37.56 4.12 1.93
CA MET A 20 -36.83 2.86 2.14
C MET A 20 -35.77 2.62 1.07
N GLN A 21 -36.05 2.95 -0.19
CA GLN A 21 -35.09 2.81 -1.28
C GLN A 21 -33.93 3.80 -1.10
N ARG A 22 -34.23 5.07 -0.78
CA ARG A 22 -33.23 6.10 -0.44
C ARG A 22 -32.35 5.65 0.73
N PHE A 23 -32.95 5.12 1.79
CA PHE A 23 -32.19 4.63 2.94
C PHE A 23 -31.25 3.48 2.59
N LYS A 24 -31.69 2.53 1.74
CA LYS A 24 -30.82 1.43 1.27
C LYS A 24 -29.65 1.93 0.42
N ASP A 25 -29.89 2.95 -0.41
CA ASP A 25 -28.84 3.55 -1.23
C ASP A 25 -27.84 4.32 -0.36
N PHE A 26 -28.32 5.10 0.62
CA PHE A 26 -27.49 5.75 1.64
C PHE A 26 -26.69 4.74 2.47
N GLU A 27 -27.31 3.64 2.93
CA GLU A 27 -26.62 2.62 3.73
C GLU A 27 -25.53 1.92 2.91
N ARG A 28 -25.80 1.61 1.64
CA ARG A 28 -24.82 1.02 0.72
C ARG A 28 -23.67 1.98 0.46
N GLU A 29 -23.97 3.24 0.21
CA GLU A 29 -22.96 4.27 -0.04
C GLU A 29 -22.11 4.52 1.21
N LEU A 30 -22.73 4.60 2.39
CA LEU A 30 -22.02 4.80 3.66
C LEU A 30 -21.11 3.60 3.99
N LYS A 31 -21.60 2.37 3.82
CA LYS A 31 -20.79 1.15 4.01
C LYS A 31 -19.65 1.03 3.01
N THR A 32 -19.84 1.49 1.77
CA THR A 32 -18.80 1.41 0.73
C THR A 32 -17.78 2.55 0.89
N LYS A 33 -18.24 3.77 1.17
CA LYS A 33 -17.38 4.93 1.42
C LYS A 33 -16.51 4.74 2.64
N ALA A 34 -17.04 4.28 3.78
CA ALA A 34 -16.24 4.10 4.99
C ALA A 34 -15.02 3.19 4.79
N PHE A 35 -15.18 2.10 4.02
CA PHE A 35 -14.05 1.23 3.70
C PHE A 35 -13.10 1.87 2.67
N SER A 36 -13.62 2.54 1.63
CA SER A 36 -12.77 3.15 0.61
C SER A 36 -12.02 4.40 1.08
N THR A 37 -12.64 5.32 1.82
CA THR A 37 -11.97 6.55 2.30
C THR A 37 -11.01 6.30 3.44
N CYS A 38 -11.31 5.37 4.36
CA CYS A 38 -10.35 5.02 5.41
C CYS A 38 -9.19 4.17 4.88
N ALA A 39 -9.43 3.31 3.89
CA ALA A 39 -8.34 2.58 3.23
C ALA A 39 -7.43 3.53 2.43
N LEU A 40 -8.00 4.52 1.73
CA LEU A 40 -7.22 5.54 1.04
C LEU A 40 -6.45 6.43 2.01
N ALA A 41 -7.08 6.94 3.07
CA ALA A 41 -6.38 7.77 4.05
C ALA A 41 -5.20 7.04 4.72
N ARG A 42 -5.34 5.73 5.02
CA ARG A 42 -4.23 4.93 5.52
C ARG A 42 -3.16 4.64 4.47
N ALA A 43 -3.52 4.57 3.19
CA ALA A 43 -2.56 4.42 2.11
C ALA A 43 -1.75 5.72 1.92
N ASP A 44 -2.41 6.87 1.96
CA ASP A 44 -1.75 8.18 1.85
C ASP A 44 -0.80 8.45 3.04
N GLU A 45 -1.18 8.02 4.25
CA GLU A 45 -0.34 8.14 5.45
C GLU A 45 0.92 7.26 5.35
N LEU A 46 0.77 6.00 4.90
CA LEU A 46 1.90 5.12 4.65
C LEU A 46 2.81 5.64 3.52
N GLU A 47 2.23 6.18 2.45
CA GLU A 47 3.00 6.76 1.34
C GLU A 47 3.81 7.98 1.81
N LEU A 48 3.26 8.80 2.70
CA LEU A 48 3.97 9.94 3.27
C LEU A 48 5.15 9.50 4.17
N GLU A 49 4.95 8.48 5.00
CA GLU A 49 5.98 7.92 5.89
C GLU A 49 7.11 7.27 5.07
N GLU A 50 6.77 6.50 4.03
CA GLU A 50 7.75 5.93 3.10
C GLU A 50 8.53 7.00 2.34
N ALA A 51 7.85 8.08 1.91
CA ALA A 51 8.50 9.19 1.22
C ALA A 51 9.48 9.97 2.13
N GLU A 52 9.12 10.18 3.40
CA GLU A 52 10.00 10.80 4.38
C GLU A 52 11.22 9.92 4.68
N LYS A 53 11.01 8.62 4.85
CA LYS A 53 12.10 7.65 4.99
C LYS A 53 13.07 7.69 3.81
N LEU A 54 12.55 7.66 2.59
CA LEU A 54 13.38 7.70 1.38
C LEU A 54 14.21 8.99 1.32
N LYS A 55 13.62 10.12 1.66
CA LYS A 55 14.34 11.41 1.73
C LYS A 55 15.52 11.36 2.70
N TYR A 56 15.36 10.72 3.86
CA TYR A 56 16.46 10.58 4.82
C TYR A 56 17.51 9.56 4.37
N GLN A 57 17.11 8.47 3.69
CA GLN A 57 18.04 7.52 3.09
C GLN A 57 18.90 8.17 1.99
N ASP A 58 18.27 8.96 1.12
CA ASP A 58 18.97 9.73 0.08
C ASP A 58 19.94 10.72 0.72
N TRP A 59 19.48 11.49 1.73
CA TRP A 59 20.34 12.42 2.46
C TRP A 59 21.54 11.74 3.15
N LEU A 60 21.33 10.58 3.78
CA LEU A 60 22.41 9.80 4.39
C LEU A 60 23.42 9.36 3.33
N THR A 61 22.94 8.87 2.19
CA THR A 61 23.79 8.43 1.07
C THR A 61 24.59 9.59 0.49
N GLU A 62 23.96 10.73 0.24
CA GLU A 62 24.62 11.95 -0.24
C GLU A 62 25.66 12.47 0.77
N THR A 63 25.35 12.42 2.06
CA THR A 63 26.25 12.87 3.13
C THR A 63 27.47 11.96 3.25
N ILE A 64 27.27 10.64 3.20
CA ILE A 64 28.35 9.65 3.14
C ILE A 64 29.23 9.89 1.92
N GLN A 65 28.63 10.11 0.75
CA GLN A 65 29.37 10.39 -0.47
C GLN A 65 30.20 11.67 -0.34
N ARG A 66 29.62 12.76 0.18
CA ARG A 66 30.35 14.02 0.40
C ARG A 66 31.55 13.87 1.33
N LEU A 67 31.40 13.10 2.42
CA LEU A 67 32.50 12.80 3.33
C LEU A 67 33.59 11.95 2.65
N ASN A 68 33.22 11.01 1.77
CA ASN A 68 34.21 10.25 0.99
C ASN A 68 34.95 11.15 -0.01
N ASP A 69 34.25 12.01 -0.73
CA ASP A 69 34.89 12.96 -1.65
C ASP A 69 35.86 13.91 -0.90
N GLN A 70 35.51 14.33 0.31
CA GLN A 70 36.38 15.11 1.19
C GLN A 70 37.59 14.30 1.68
N LEU A 71 37.44 13.01 1.97
CA LEU A 71 38.56 12.12 2.28
C LEU A 71 39.53 11.99 1.11
N ASP A 72 39.02 11.78 -0.10
CA ASP A 72 39.83 11.71 -1.32
C ASP A 72 40.63 13.01 -1.53
N GLN A 73 39.99 14.16 -1.28
CA GLN A 73 40.67 15.46 -1.32
C GLN A 73 41.78 15.56 -0.26
N PHE A 74 41.55 15.08 0.97
CA PHE A 74 42.59 15.05 2.00
C PHE A 74 43.75 14.13 1.63
N GLU A 75 43.47 12.98 1.00
CA GLU A 75 44.50 12.06 0.51
C GLU A 75 45.36 12.72 -0.57
N ALA A 76 44.74 13.40 -1.54
CA ALA A 76 45.46 14.17 -2.54
C ALA A 76 46.32 15.30 -1.93
N ASP A 77 45.79 16.04 -0.95
CA ASP A 77 46.53 17.08 -0.23
C ASP A 77 47.74 16.50 0.52
N LEU A 78 47.57 15.36 1.18
CA LEU A 78 48.63 14.65 1.89
C LEU A 78 49.73 14.16 0.94
N GLU A 79 49.38 13.62 -0.23
CA GLU A 79 50.35 13.24 -1.27
C GLU A 79 51.13 14.45 -1.77
N LEU A 80 50.44 15.57 -2.04
CA LEU A 80 51.09 16.80 -2.48
C LEU A 80 52.08 17.33 -1.44
N LEU A 81 51.70 17.33 -0.16
CA LEU A 81 52.57 17.71 0.95
C LEU A 81 53.74 16.72 1.08
N GLY A 82 53.49 15.42 1.00
CA GLY A 82 54.51 14.37 1.09
C GLY A 82 55.58 14.45 -0.01
N ASN A 83 55.22 14.93 -1.19
CA ASN A 83 56.14 15.09 -2.32
C ASN A 83 57.06 16.32 -2.21
N LYS A 84 56.85 17.20 -1.22
CA LYS A 84 57.70 18.37 -1.00
C LYS A 84 59.05 17.93 -0.41
N LYS A 85 60.16 18.32 -1.07
CA LYS A 85 61.54 17.99 -0.63
C LYS A 85 61.89 18.53 0.76
N SER A 86 61.21 19.57 1.23
CA SER A 86 61.35 20.15 2.57
C SER A 86 59.99 20.67 3.03
N LEU A 87 59.60 20.32 4.26
CA LEU A 87 58.34 20.75 4.89
C LEU A 87 58.58 21.93 5.82
N SER A 88 57.81 23.01 5.63
CA SER A 88 57.69 24.11 6.61
C SER A 88 57.11 23.62 7.94
N THR A 89 57.27 24.40 9.02
CA THR A 89 56.53 24.17 10.27
C THR A 89 55.02 24.15 10.02
N ASP A 90 54.52 25.05 9.17
CA ASP A 90 53.10 25.12 8.82
C ASP A 90 52.65 23.88 8.03
N ASP A 91 53.49 23.40 7.11
CA ASP A 91 53.21 22.17 6.35
C ASP A 91 53.08 20.95 7.28
N LYS A 92 53.94 20.86 8.30
CA LYS A 92 53.88 19.79 9.31
C LYS A 92 52.60 19.89 10.15
N SER A 93 52.20 21.11 10.53
CA SER A 93 50.95 21.36 11.25
C SER A 93 49.73 20.97 10.41
N ARG A 94 49.70 21.36 9.12
CA ARG A 94 48.64 20.98 8.18
C ARG A 94 48.57 19.47 7.99
N LEU A 95 49.72 18.79 7.87
CA LEU A 95 49.79 17.34 7.74
C LEU A 95 49.23 16.61 8.97
N ALA A 96 49.52 17.12 10.17
CA ALA A 96 48.94 16.58 11.40
C ALA A 96 47.42 16.78 11.47
N GLN A 97 46.93 17.99 11.14
CA GLN A 97 45.49 18.27 11.08
C GLN A 97 44.75 17.37 10.08
N LEU A 98 45.28 17.22 8.86
CA LEU A 98 44.66 16.39 7.82
C LEU A 98 44.50 14.93 8.27
N LYS A 99 45.46 14.38 9.03
CA LYS A 99 45.35 13.02 9.58
C LYS A 99 44.23 12.89 10.60
N VAL A 100 44.10 13.86 11.51
CA VAL A 100 43.00 13.88 12.50
C VAL A 100 41.65 14.00 11.78
N LEU A 101 41.54 14.87 10.77
CA LEU A 101 40.33 15.00 9.96
C LEU A 101 39.99 13.71 9.22
N GLN A 102 40.97 13.00 8.67
CA GLN A 102 40.73 11.70 8.04
C GLN A 102 40.16 10.66 9.02
N GLU A 103 40.72 10.57 10.22
CA GLU A 103 40.23 9.65 11.25
C GLU A 103 38.79 9.99 11.64
N ARG A 104 38.49 11.27 11.82
CA ARG A 104 37.15 11.78 12.15
C ARG A 104 36.15 11.49 11.02
N HIS A 105 36.49 11.80 9.76
CA HIS A 105 35.64 11.48 8.59
C HIS A 105 35.36 9.99 8.47
N ARG A 106 36.36 9.14 8.62
CA ARG A 106 36.18 7.68 8.59
C ARG A 106 35.25 7.21 9.71
N TRP A 107 35.34 7.80 10.90
CA TRP A 107 34.42 7.51 12.00
C TRP A 107 32.98 7.94 11.68
N HIS A 108 32.77 9.17 11.19
CA HIS A 108 31.43 9.64 10.81
C HIS A 108 30.84 8.78 9.67
N ILE A 109 31.62 8.44 8.65
CA ILE A 109 31.17 7.55 7.55
C ILE A 109 30.72 6.21 8.10
N LYS A 110 31.55 5.55 8.93
CA LYS A 110 31.18 4.26 9.54
C LYS A 110 29.88 4.37 10.34
N LYS A 111 29.70 5.44 11.13
CA LYS A 111 28.48 5.64 11.93
C LYS A 111 27.26 5.90 11.02
N LEU A 112 27.39 6.73 10.00
CA LEU A 112 26.30 7.03 9.05
C LEU A 112 25.91 5.80 8.22
N GLU A 113 26.85 4.93 7.85
CA GLU A 113 26.56 3.64 7.19
C GLU A 113 25.76 2.70 8.10
N LEU A 114 26.06 2.69 9.41
CA LEU A 114 25.28 1.93 10.38
C LEU A 114 23.88 2.51 10.55
N VAL A 115 23.75 3.84 10.63
CA VAL A 115 22.45 4.53 10.67
C VAL A 115 21.65 4.25 9.41
N LEU A 116 22.26 4.29 8.22
CA LEU A 116 21.59 3.96 6.96
C LEU A 116 21.08 2.51 6.96
N ARG A 117 21.92 1.54 7.38
CA ARG A 117 21.50 0.15 7.50
C ARG A 117 20.37 -0.03 8.53
N ALA A 118 20.42 0.67 9.65
CA ALA A 118 19.39 0.59 10.67
C ALA A 118 18.08 1.26 10.20
N THR A 119 18.17 2.33 9.40
CA THR A 119 17.05 2.96 8.70
C THR A 119 16.42 1.99 7.70
N ASP A 120 17.22 1.29 6.90
CA ASP A 120 16.75 0.27 5.95
C ASP A 120 16.01 -0.88 6.65
N ASN A 121 16.41 -1.21 7.87
CA ASN A 121 15.81 -2.26 8.70
C ASN A 121 14.63 -1.78 9.56
N ASP A 122 14.16 -0.54 9.39
CA ASP A 122 13.08 0.06 10.20
C ASP A 122 13.39 0.06 11.71
N ALA A 123 14.67 0.19 12.08
CA ALA A 123 15.13 0.13 13.46
C ALA A 123 15.41 1.51 14.09
N ILE A 124 15.25 2.59 13.33
CA ILE A 124 15.46 3.98 13.75
C ILE A 124 14.22 4.80 13.37
N ASP A 125 13.82 5.72 14.24
CA ASP A 125 12.78 6.71 13.96
C ASP A 125 13.37 7.88 13.16
N MET A 126 12.63 8.33 12.13
CA MET A 126 13.00 9.50 11.34
C MET A 126 13.07 10.77 12.19
N SER A 127 12.31 10.83 13.28
CA SER A 127 12.32 11.93 14.23
C SER A 127 13.68 12.08 14.92
N ASP A 128 14.31 10.97 15.33
CA ASP A 128 15.63 10.99 15.97
C ASP A 128 16.71 11.41 14.95
N LEU A 129 16.58 10.93 13.71
CA LEU A 129 17.47 11.31 12.62
C LEU A 129 17.37 12.80 12.29
N ALA A 130 16.16 13.38 12.35
CA ALA A 130 15.94 14.80 12.15
C ALA A 130 16.67 15.67 13.20
N VAL A 131 16.73 15.22 14.45
CA VAL A 131 17.40 15.94 15.55
C VAL A 131 18.91 16.02 15.34
N VAL A 132 19.54 14.90 14.98
CA VAL A 132 21.01 14.86 14.79
C VAL A 132 21.45 15.44 13.45
N ARG A 133 20.54 15.50 12.47
CA ARG A 133 20.84 15.91 11.09
C ARG A 133 21.53 17.27 11.02
N GLU A 134 21.01 18.28 11.71
CA GLU A 134 21.60 19.63 11.69
C GLU A 134 23.04 19.64 12.23
N SER A 135 23.30 18.81 13.24
CA SER A 135 24.64 18.67 13.83
C SER A 135 25.61 17.96 12.89
N ILE A 136 25.14 16.97 12.13
CA ILE A 136 25.92 16.28 11.10
C ILE A 136 26.22 17.23 9.94
N GLU A 137 25.23 17.98 9.45
CA GLU A 137 25.40 18.97 8.39
C GLU A 137 26.40 20.07 8.81
N LEU A 138 26.28 20.58 10.03
CA LEU A 138 27.22 21.55 10.59
C LEU A 138 28.65 20.99 10.61
N TYR A 139 28.83 19.73 11.01
CA TYR A 139 30.15 19.10 10.96
C TYR A 139 30.68 19.02 9.51
N VAL A 140 29.88 18.50 8.59
CA VAL A 140 30.27 18.29 7.20
C VAL A 140 30.71 19.60 6.53
N ASP A 141 30.05 20.71 6.85
CA ASP A 141 30.34 22.02 6.28
C ASP A 141 31.49 22.75 7.01
N ASN A 142 31.62 22.58 8.34
CA ASN A 142 32.56 23.36 9.16
C ASN A 142 33.74 22.55 9.75
N HIS A 143 33.95 21.30 9.37
CA HIS A 143 35.00 20.42 9.94
C HIS A 143 36.43 20.99 9.90
N GLN A 144 36.75 21.93 8.99
CA GLN A 144 38.08 22.56 8.91
C GLN A 144 38.24 23.78 9.81
N ASP A 145 37.15 24.27 10.40
CA ASP A 145 37.19 25.39 11.33
C ASP A 145 37.86 24.93 12.65
N PRO A 146 38.90 25.63 13.15
CA PRO A 146 39.52 25.33 14.43
C PRO A 146 38.54 25.29 15.61
N ASP A 147 37.43 26.03 15.53
CA ASP A 147 36.40 26.09 16.57
C ASP A 147 35.34 24.98 16.43
N CYS A 148 35.44 24.13 15.38
CA CYS A 148 34.51 23.01 15.18
C CYS A 148 34.73 21.91 16.23
N TYR A 149 33.80 21.85 17.18
CA TYR A 149 33.78 20.79 18.19
C TYR A 149 33.46 19.42 17.59
N HIS A 150 34.14 18.37 18.06
CA HIS A 150 33.77 16.98 17.77
C HIS A 150 32.90 16.42 18.86
N ASP A 151 31.64 16.20 18.55
CA ASP A 151 30.74 15.47 19.43
C ASP A 151 30.85 13.96 19.17
N GLU A 152 31.57 13.26 20.05
CA GLU A 152 31.70 11.79 20.02
C GLU A 152 30.38 11.08 20.36
N GLY A 153 29.46 11.75 21.07
CA GLY A 153 28.15 11.21 21.47
C GLY A 153 27.04 11.47 20.46
N LEU A 154 27.35 12.08 19.31
CA LEU A 154 26.38 12.49 18.30
C LEU A 154 25.45 11.36 17.83
N TYR A 155 25.94 10.12 17.83
CA TYR A 155 25.21 8.95 17.33
C TYR A 155 24.71 8.01 18.43
N ASP A 156 24.85 8.37 19.71
CA ASP A 156 24.52 7.50 20.85
C ASP A 156 23.01 7.21 20.97
N CYS A 157 22.16 8.02 20.35
CA CYS A 157 20.72 7.81 20.33
C CYS A 157 20.27 6.60 19.49
N PHE A 158 21.11 6.08 18.59
CA PHE A 158 20.69 5.08 17.59
C PHE A 158 20.95 3.61 17.94
N ASP A 159 21.42 3.30 19.16
CA ASP A 159 21.81 1.94 19.59
C ASP A 159 22.48 1.09 18.49
N LEU A 160 23.54 1.64 17.89
CA LEU A 160 24.16 1.10 16.67
C LEU A 160 24.90 -0.23 16.88
N ALA A 161 25.02 -0.71 18.13
CA ALA A 161 25.78 -1.90 18.50
C ALA A 161 25.27 -3.16 17.79
N GLU A 162 23.96 -3.28 17.56
CA GLU A 162 23.38 -4.43 16.86
C GLU A 162 23.76 -4.49 15.37
N PHE A 163 24.08 -3.34 14.76
CA PHE A 163 24.33 -3.21 13.33
C PHE A 163 25.81 -3.30 12.95
N GLU A 164 26.71 -3.23 13.93
CA GLU A 164 28.17 -3.21 13.76
C GLU A 164 28.73 -4.56 13.26
N ASP A 165 28.10 -5.68 13.63
CA ASP A 165 28.59 -7.04 13.33
C ASP A 165 27.76 -7.85 12.30
N LYS A 166 26.63 -7.32 11.84
CA LYS A 166 25.79 -8.03 10.86
C LYS A 166 26.31 -7.80 9.44
N ALA A 167 27.23 -8.64 9.00
CA ALA A 167 27.51 -8.85 7.58
C ALA A 167 26.17 -9.00 6.79
N PRO A 168 26.09 -8.51 5.53
CA PRO A 168 24.84 -8.44 4.80
C PRO A 168 24.25 -9.84 4.64
N LYS A 169 23.20 -10.15 5.41
CA LYS A 169 22.36 -11.31 5.14
C LYS A 169 21.56 -10.99 3.90
N THR A 170 22.11 -11.36 2.75
CA THR A 170 21.37 -11.50 1.51
C THR A 170 20.10 -12.30 1.78
N ARG A 171 18.94 -11.64 1.75
CA ARG A 171 17.65 -12.34 1.69
C ARG A 171 17.55 -12.99 0.32
N SER A 172 17.88 -14.27 0.23
CA SER A 172 17.60 -15.12 -0.94
C SER A 172 16.08 -15.23 -1.14
N PRO A 173 15.53 -14.99 -2.35
CA PRO A 173 14.11 -15.15 -2.62
C PRO A 173 13.83 -16.59 -3.09
N SER A 174 13.82 -17.55 -2.17
CA SER A 174 13.30 -18.88 -2.48
C SER A 174 13.03 -19.68 -1.23
N GLU A 175 11.78 -19.63 -0.76
CA GLU A 175 11.16 -20.75 -0.05
C GLU A 175 9.65 -20.72 -0.27
N VAL A 176 9.22 -21.52 -1.25
CA VAL A 176 7.87 -22.06 -1.37
C VAL A 176 7.83 -23.38 -0.59
N PRO A 177 6.95 -23.53 0.41
CA PRO A 177 6.58 -24.87 0.87
C PRO A 177 5.22 -25.30 0.31
N LYS A 178 5.24 -26.25 -0.64
CA LYS A 178 4.09 -27.09 -1.00
C LYS A 178 4.15 -28.41 -0.21
N GLU A 179 3.14 -28.56 0.64
CA GLU A 179 2.34 -29.76 0.97
C GLU A 179 2.91 -30.97 1.76
N CYS A 180 2.26 -31.17 2.91
CA CYS A 180 1.50 -32.35 3.36
C CYS A 180 2.22 -33.66 3.71
N SER A 181 2.24 -33.97 5.01
CA SER A 181 1.85 -35.28 5.56
C SER A 181 1.43 -35.15 7.03
N THR A 182 0.24 -35.67 7.36
CA THR A 182 -0.31 -35.77 8.73
C THR A 182 0.08 -37.12 9.36
N PRO A 183 -0.01 -37.27 10.70
CA PRO A 183 -1.24 -37.84 11.25
C PRO A 183 -1.75 -37.21 12.57
N ALA A 184 -3.08 -37.17 12.64
CA ALA A 184 -3.96 -37.47 13.77
C ALA A 184 -4.06 -36.56 15.03
N SER A 185 -5.25 -35.95 15.14
CA SER A 185 -6.05 -35.67 16.36
C SER A 185 -5.72 -34.37 17.11
N SER A 186 -6.52 -33.29 17.02
CA SER A 186 -7.96 -33.23 17.30
C SER A 186 -8.57 -31.85 16.90
N LYS A 187 -9.79 -31.89 16.30
CA LYS A 187 -10.90 -30.88 16.22
C LYS A 187 -10.55 -29.38 16.09
N GLU A 188 -11.05 -28.56 15.15
CA GLU A 188 -12.34 -28.52 14.43
C GLU A 188 -12.24 -27.47 13.28
N GLU A 189 -12.74 -27.78 12.08
CA GLU A 189 -12.51 -27.04 10.83
C GLU A 189 -13.39 -25.78 10.60
N PRO A 190 -12.83 -24.75 9.93
CA PRO A 190 -13.56 -23.72 9.21
C PRO A 190 -13.84 -24.16 7.75
N GLN A 191 -14.80 -25.08 7.55
CA GLN A 191 -15.38 -25.38 6.23
C GLN A 191 -16.89 -25.08 6.19
N ARG A 192 -17.26 -23.79 6.16
CA ARG A 192 -18.67 -23.40 5.93
C ARG A 192 -18.93 -22.39 4.81
N LYS A 193 -17.94 -21.66 4.31
CA LYS A 193 -18.23 -20.55 3.36
C LYS A 193 -18.29 -20.92 1.87
N ALA A 194 -17.78 -22.08 1.45
CA ALA A 194 -17.82 -22.48 0.02
C ALA A 194 -19.11 -23.24 -0.37
N LYS A 195 -19.67 -24.06 0.52
CA LYS A 195 -20.93 -24.81 0.25
C LYS A 195 -22.20 -23.96 0.44
N GLU A 196 -22.14 -22.86 1.19
CA GLU A 196 -23.30 -21.95 1.39
C GLU A 196 -23.61 -21.13 0.12
N LYS A 197 -22.57 -20.77 -0.66
CA LYS A 197 -22.72 -19.98 -1.89
C LYS A 197 -23.36 -20.77 -3.04
N GLU A 198 -23.23 -22.11 -3.05
CA GLU A 198 -23.87 -22.98 -4.03
C GLU A 198 -25.31 -23.37 -3.63
N LYS A 199 -25.61 -23.50 -2.33
CA LYS A 199 -26.98 -23.78 -1.84
C LYS A 199 -27.92 -22.59 -2.03
N ARG A 200 -27.47 -21.36 -1.76
CA ARG A 200 -28.27 -20.12 -1.97
C ARG A 200 -28.65 -19.90 -3.44
N ARG A 201 -27.75 -20.21 -4.38
CA ARG A 201 -28.05 -20.13 -5.83
C ARG A 201 -29.07 -21.15 -6.33
N LYS A 202 -29.25 -22.27 -5.62
CA LYS A 202 -30.25 -23.30 -5.96
C LYS A 202 -31.64 -23.00 -5.36
N GLU A 203 -31.72 -22.30 -4.23
CA GLU A 203 -32.99 -21.83 -3.65
C GLU A 203 -33.62 -20.68 -4.45
N ASP A 204 -32.84 -19.67 -4.84
CA ASP A 204 -33.32 -18.53 -5.67
C ASP A 204 -33.92 -18.98 -7.02
N LYS A 205 -33.42 -20.10 -7.59
CA LYS A 205 -33.92 -20.65 -8.86
C LYS A 205 -35.21 -21.45 -8.71
N LYS A 206 -35.54 -21.91 -7.49
CA LYS A 206 -36.74 -22.71 -7.20
C LYS A 206 -37.94 -21.81 -6.89
N ASP A 207 -37.74 -20.69 -6.19
CA ASP A 207 -38.81 -19.74 -5.88
C ASP A 207 -39.28 -18.97 -7.13
N LYS A 208 -38.35 -18.60 -8.02
CA LYS A 208 -38.70 -17.94 -9.30
C LYS A 208 -39.56 -18.82 -10.22
N LYS A 209 -39.43 -20.15 -10.14
CA LYS A 209 -40.23 -21.12 -10.91
C LYS A 209 -41.59 -21.42 -10.26
N LYS A 210 -41.76 -21.16 -8.96
CA LYS A 210 -43.03 -21.32 -8.24
C LYS A 210 -43.95 -20.10 -8.46
N GLU A 211 -43.37 -18.90 -8.47
CA GLU A 211 -44.11 -17.65 -8.69
C GLU A 211 -44.66 -17.51 -10.11
N GLU A 212 -43.96 -18.05 -11.13
CA GLU A 212 -44.43 -18.05 -12.52
C GLU A 212 -45.57 -19.07 -12.76
N ARG A 213 -45.66 -20.11 -11.92
CA ARG A 213 -46.68 -21.16 -12.03
C ARG A 213 -47.98 -20.77 -11.32
N GLU A 214 -47.91 -19.95 -10.27
CA GLU A 214 -49.09 -19.39 -9.59
C GLU A 214 -49.75 -18.26 -10.39
N LYS A 215 -48.98 -17.46 -11.16
CA LYS A 215 -49.54 -16.42 -12.05
C LYS A 215 -50.31 -16.98 -13.26
N LYS A 216 -50.09 -18.25 -13.64
CA LYS A 216 -50.85 -18.91 -14.72
C LYS A 216 -52.12 -19.64 -14.27
N ALA A 217 -52.38 -19.75 -12.97
CA ALA A 217 -53.52 -20.50 -12.43
C ALA A 217 -54.72 -19.63 -11.98
N ALA A 218 -54.58 -18.30 -11.96
CA ALA A 218 -55.57 -17.40 -11.38
C ALA A 218 -56.44 -16.60 -12.37
N GLY A 219 -56.55 -17.04 -13.64
CA GLY A 219 -57.27 -16.28 -14.67
C GLY A 219 -58.25 -17.12 -15.50
N THR A 220 -59.39 -17.50 -14.94
CA THR A 220 -60.65 -17.70 -15.70
C THR A 220 -61.87 -17.48 -14.80
N PRO A 221 -62.85 -16.67 -15.25
CA PRO A 221 -64.25 -17.02 -15.05
C PRO A 221 -65.04 -17.14 -16.35
N GLN A 222 -66.13 -17.91 -16.26
CA GLN A 222 -67.11 -18.31 -17.26
C GLN A 222 -67.89 -17.13 -17.88
N ASN A 223 -68.29 -17.19 -19.16
CA ASN A 223 -69.64 -17.61 -19.61
C ASN A 223 -69.82 -17.42 -21.15
N ALA A 224 -70.79 -18.16 -21.69
CA ALA A 224 -71.14 -18.42 -23.08
C ALA A 224 -71.56 -17.20 -23.94
N ALA A 225 -71.33 -17.31 -25.26
CA ALA A 225 -72.35 -17.27 -26.32
C ALA A 225 -71.72 -17.03 -27.71
N GLY A 226 -72.21 -17.77 -28.73
CA GLY A 226 -72.41 -17.22 -30.07
C GLY A 226 -71.31 -17.40 -31.14
N GLY A 227 -71.51 -18.39 -32.01
CA GLY A 227 -71.64 -18.13 -33.45
C GLY A 227 -70.38 -18.07 -34.33
N GLY A 228 -70.25 -19.07 -35.21
CA GLY A 228 -70.11 -18.81 -36.65
C GLY A 228 -68.73 -18.90 -37.31
N GLY A 229 -68.51 -19.99 -38.05
CA GLY A 229 -68.20 -19.92 -39.49
C GLY A 229 -66.74 -19.90 -39.99
N GLY A 230 -66.44 -20.82 -40.92
CA GLY A 230 -65.47 -20.66 -42.02
C GLY A 230 -64.02 -21.10 -41.71
N ALA A 231 -63.55 -22.30 -42.08
CA ALA A 231 -63.08 -22.68 -43.42
C ALA A 231 -61.95 -21.79 -43.98
N THR A 232 -60.71 -22.30 -44.08
CA THR A 232 -60.10 -22.83 -45.33
C THR A 232 -58.57 -22.99 -45.23
N LYS A 233 -58.08 -24.04 -45.90
CA LYS A 233 -56.69 -24.30 -46.33
C LYS A 233 -56.18 -23.22 -47.31
N ALA A 234 -54.86 -23.06 -47.39
CA ALA A 234 -54.03 -22.94 -48.63
C ALA A 234 -52.68 -22.30 -48.26
N SER A 235 -51.53 -22.97 -48.33
CA SER A 235 -50.71 -23.32 -49.50
C SER A 235 -49.99 -22.14 -50.18
N GLY A 236 -48.67 -22.26 -50.37
CA GLY A 236 -48.03 -21.91 -51.65
C GLY A 236 -46.83 -20.95 -51.63
N GLY A 237 -45.77 -21.35 -52.37
CA GLY A 237 -44.68 -20.51 -52.90
C GLY A 237 -43.39 -20.60 -52.07
N ARG A 238 -42.33 -21.39 -52.36
CA ARG A 238 -41.60 -21.78 -53.59
C ARG A 238 -40.84 -20.64 -54.29
N ASN A 239 -39.51 -20.75 -54.17
CA ASN A 239 -38.40 -20.49 -55.11
C ASN A 239 -38.25 -19.14 -55.81
N GLY A 240 -37.00 -18.71 -55.91
CA GLY A 240 -36.53 -17.88 -57.01
C GLY A 240 -35.22 -17.14 -56.74
N ASP A 241 -34.10 -17.82 -56.99
CA ASP A 241 -32.82 -17.23 -57.39
C ASP A 241 -32.98 -16.07 -58.41
N ALA A 242 -32.15 -15.03 -58.29
CA ALA A 242 -31.35 -14.49 -59.42
C ALA A 242 -30.49 -13.28 -58.99
N LYS A 243 -29.20 -13.56 -58.95
CA LYS A 243 -28.03 -12.75 -59.31
C LYS A 243 -28.30 -11.48 -60.16
N ALA A 244 -27.77 -10.34 -59.71
CA ALA A 244 -27.06 -9.32 -60.50
C ALA A 244 -26.15 -8.53 -59.56
#